data_AF-A0A9W8EAE0-F1
#
_entry.id   AF-A0A9W8EAE0-F1
#
_cell.length_a   1.000
_cell.length_b   1.000
_cell.length_c   1.000
_cell.angle_alpha   90.00
_cell.angle_beta   90.00
_cell.angle_gamma   90.00
#
_symmetry.space_group_name_H-M   'P 1'
#
loop_
_entity.id
_entity.type
_entity.pdbx_description
1 polymer ?
#
loop_
_entity_poly.entity_id
_entity_poly.type
_entity_poly.pdbx_seq_one_letter_code
_entity_poly.pdbx_strand_id
1 'polypeptide(L)'
;MRFLLGEKAILNGLGKHPALRYPVKGKVKTIAQKVYLLLQCYLGHIHISDPKLGHQMAAEMRTTVHQAYRILKCIVEALVHRAEPQGICNALLIYQCLSSQCWDRSYLILTRVAKI
;
A
#
# COMPACT_ATOMS: atom_id res chain seq x y z
N MET A 1 10.88 5.11 9.95
CA MET A 1 10.72 5.84 8.67
C MET A 1 10.67 7.33 8.97
N ARG A 2 11.31 8.17 8.15
CA ARG A 2 11.30 9.64 8.26
C ARG A 2 11.13 10.27 6.88
N PHE A 3 10.86 11.56 6.79
CA PHE A 3 10.91 12.27 5.51
C PHE A 3 12.36 12.55 5.13
N LEU A 4 12.71 12.27 3.88
CA LEU A 4 13.98 12.68 3.27
C LEU A 4 13.84 14.10 2.71
N LEU A 5 14.97 14.79 2.53
CA LEU A 5 14.98 16.11 1.90
C LEU A 5 14.45 16.00 0.45
N GLY A 6 13.53 16.88 0.06
CA GLY A 6 12.91 16.86 -1.28
C GLY A 6 11.82 15.80 -1.48
N GLU A 7 11.74 14.78 -0.63
CA GLU A 7 10.82 13.65 -0.79
C GLU A 7 9.33 14.07 -0.77
N LYS A 8 8.99 15.07 0.04
CA LYS A 8 7.61 15.57 0.14
C LYS A 8 7.08 16.06 -1.21
N ALA A 9 7.94 16.63 -2.08
CA ALA A 9 7.52 17.06 -3.41
C ALA A 9 7.13 15.86 -4.28
N ILE A 10 7.93 14.79 -4.24
CA ILE A 10 7.67 13.54 -4.97
C ILE A 10 6.38 12.90 -4.45
N LEU A 11 6.22 12.76 -3.13
CA LEU A 11 5.02 12.18 -2.52
C LEU A 11 3.75 12.99 -2.85
N ASN A 12 3.84 14.33 -2.89
CA ASN A 12 2.72 15.16 -3.31
C ASN A 12 2.36 14.99 -4.80
N GLY A 13 3.35 14.73 -5.66
CA GLY A 13 3.11 14.38 -7.06
C GLY A 13 2.44 13.01 -7.20
N LEU A 14 3.00 12.00 -6.52
CA LEU A 14 2.44 10.65 -6.47
C LEU A 14 1.00 10.65 -5.94
N GLY A 15 0.68 11.46 -4.94
CA GLY A 15 -0.66 11.58 -4.37
C GLY A 15 -1.76 12.00 -5.36
N LYS A 16 -1.39 12.50 -6.55
CA LYS A 16 -2.30 12.87 -7.64
C LYS A 16 -2.32 11.85 -8.78
N HIS A 17 -1.59 10.75 -8.67
CA HIS A 17 -1.45 9.78 -9.75
C HIS A 17 -2.79 9.06 -10.03
N PRO A 18 -3.22 8.94 -11.29
CA PRO A 18 -4.56 8.42 -11.64
C PRO A 18 -4.76 6.94 -11.28
N ALA A 19 -3.69 6.16 -11.18
CA ALA A 19 -3.75 4.76 -10.75
C ALA A 19 -3.90 4.59 -9.22
N LEU A 20 -3.91 5.67 -8.43
CA LEU A 20 -4.23 5.57 -7.01
C LEU A 20 -5.72 5.30 -6.84
N ARG A 21 -6.05 4.22 -6.14
CA ARG A 21 -7.45 3.88 -5.85
C ARG A 21 -8.07 4.84 -4.84
N TYR A 22 -7.29 5.26 -3.83
CA TYR A 22 -7.76 6.12 -2.76
C TYR A 22 -6.83 7.32 -2.58
N PRO A 23 -6.97 8.39 -3.38
CA PRO A 23 -6.04 9.50 -3.39
C PRO A 23 -5.95 10.20 -2.02
N VAL A 24 -4.72 10.63 -1.66
CA VAL A 24 -4.49 11.40 -0.43
C VAL A 24 -4.99 12.83 -0.64
N LYS A 25 -5.87 13.30 0.24
CA LYS A 25 -6.39 14.67 0.19
C LYS A 25 -5.30 15.66 0.61
N GLY A 26 -4.98 16.62 -0.27
CA GLY A 26 -4.04 17.70 0.01
C GLY A 26 -2.57 17.26 0.00
N LYS A 27 -1.73 17.98 0.77
CA LYS A 27 -0.28 17.70 0.85
C LYS A 27 0.02 16.62 1.89
N VAL A 28 1.01 15.78 1.60
CA VAL A 28 1.57 14.79 2.53
C VAL A 28 2.36 15.51 3.63
N LYS A 29 1.84 15.42 4.86
CA LYS A 29 2.37 16.08 6.06
C LYS A 29 2.86 15.08 7.09
N THR A 30 2.25 13.92 7.19
CA THR A 30 2.52 12.93 8.24
C THR A 30 3.18 11.67 7.68
N ILE A 31 3.92 10.95 8.53
CA ILE A 31 4.49 9.65 8.17
C ILE A 31 3.40 8.63 7.88
N ALA A 32 2.25 8.71 8.56
CA ALA A 32 1.09 7.86 8.28
C ALA A 32 0.60 8.05 6.83
N GLN A 33 0.52 9.29 6.34
CA GLN A 33 0.17 9.57 4.94
C GLN A 33 1.21 9.06 3.96
N LYS A 34 2.51 9.15 4.30
CA LYS A 34 3.59 8.55 3.52
C LYS A 34 3.44 7.02 3.42
N VAL A 35 3.27 6.34 4.54
CA VAL A 35 3.05 4.88 4.61
C VAL A 35 1.83 4.47 3.78
N TYR A 36 0.72 5.19 3.95
CA TYR A 36 -0.51 4.95 3.21
C TYR A 36 -0.31 5.09 1.70
N LEU A 37 0.39 6.14 1.26
CA LEU A 37 0.67 6.37 -0.15
C LEU A 37 1.60 5.29 -0.72
N LEU A 38 2.65 4.89 0.00
CA LEU A 38 3.56 3.82 -0.44
C LEU A 38 2.83 2.47 -0.60
N LEU A 39 1.91 2.13 0.31
CA LEU A 39 1.07 0.93 0.17
C LEU A 39 0.20 0.99 -1.09
N GLN A 40 -0.34 2.15 -1.43
CA GLN A 40 -1.12 2.29 -2.66
C GLN A 40 -0.28 2.27 -3.91
N CYS A 41 0.92 2.85 -3.89
CA CYS A 41 1.86 2.73 -4.99
C CYS A 41 2.22 1.26 -5.25
N TYR A 42 2.41 0.47 -4.18
CA TYR A 42 2.65 -0.96 -4.29
C TYR A 42 1.47 -1.69 -4.96
N LEU A 43 0.25 -1.51 -4.43
CA LEU A 43 -0.96 -2.17 -4.94
C LEU A 43 -1.42 -1.68 -6.32
N GLY A 44 -1.03 -0.45 -6.69
CA GLY A 44 -1.32 0.16 -7.99
C GLY A 44 -0.20 0.00 -9.01
N HIS A 45 0.88 -0.73 -8.68
CA HIS A 45 2.08 -0.85 -9.52
C HIS A 45 2.66 0.49 -10.00
N ILE A 46 2.60 1.53 -9.15
CA ILE A 46 3.08 2.87 -9.48
C ILE A 46 4.59 2.92 -9.23
N HIS A 47 5.37 3.11 -10.30
CA HIS A 47 6.82 3.22 -10.22
C HIS A 47 7.24 4.63 -9.75
N ILE A 48 8.17 4.69 -8.78
CA ILE A 48 8.73 5.95 -8.26
C ILE A 48 10.00 6.27 -9.06
N SER A 49 9.85 7.03 -10.13
CA SER A 49 10.93 7.32 -11.11
C SER A 49 11.82 8.52 -10.75
N ASP A 50 12.15 8.72 -9.47
CA ASP A 50 13.08 9.79 -9.08
C ASP A 50 14.54 9.31 -9.10
N PRO A 51 15.48 9.98 -9.80
CA PRO A 51 16.85 9.50 -9.96
C PRO A 51 17.66 9.51 -8.66
N LYS A 52 17.30 10.32 -7.66
CA LYS A 52 18.05 10.44 -6.40
C LYS A 52 17.41 9.62 -5.28
N LEU A 53 16.09 9.61 -5.22
CA LEU A 53 15.32 9.05 -4.11
C LEU A 53 14.53 7.80 -4.49
N GLY A 54 14.35 7.50 -5.77
CA GLY A 54 13.51 6.40 -6.24
C GLY A 54 13.91 5.04 -5.66
N HIS A 55 15.21 4.71 -5.66
CA HIS A 55 15.70 3.44 -5.12
C HIS A 55 15.42 3.31 -3.61
N GLN A 56 15.67 4.38 -2.85
CA GLN A 56 15.44 4.40 -1.41
C GLN A 56 13.94 4.34 -1.08
N MET A 57 13.11 5.09 -1.79
CA MET A 57 11.65 5.06 -1.62
C MET A 57 11.06 3.70 -2.01
N ALA A 58 11.61 3.03 -3.02
CA ALA A 58 11.23 1.66 -3.36
C ALA A 58 11.60 0.65 -2.24
N ALA A 59 12.75 0.83 -1.59
CA ALA A 59 13.13 0.01 -0.43
C ALA A 59 12.21 0.26 0.78
N GLU A 60 11.85 1.52 1.02
CA GLU A 60 10.88 1.90 2.04
C GLU A 60 9.48 1.34 1.76
N MET A 61 9.04 1.32 0.50
CA MET A 61 7.80 0.69 0.07
C MET A 61 7.82 -0.82 0.38
N ARG A 62 8.88 -1.54 0.01
CA ARG A 62 9.03 -2.97 0.33
C ARG A 62 8.99 -3.23 1.84
N THR A 63 9.71 -2.42 2.61
CA THR A 63 9.71 -2.50 4.08
C THR A 63 8.30 -2.28 4.64
N THR A 64 7.58 -1.29 4.10
CA THR A 64 6.21 -0.97 4.51
C THR A 64 5.27 -2.15 4.28
N VAL A 65 5.34 -2.78 3.09
CA VAL A 65 4.54 -3.97 2.76
C VAL A 65 4.88 -5.14 3.68
N HIS A 66 6.17 -5.38 3.95
CA HIS A 66 6.59 -6.44 4.86
C HIS A 66 6.02 -6.25 6.28
N GLN A 67 6.06 -5.03 6.80
CA GLN A 67 5.47 -4.74 8.12
C GLN A 67 3.93 -4.83 8.07
N ALA A 68 3.30 -4.42 6.98
CA ALA A 68 1.84 -4.52 6.82
C ALA A 68 1.34 -5.97 6.95
N TYR A 69 2.06 -6.96 6.40
CA TYR A 69 1.70 -8.37 6.58
C TYR A 69 1.68 -8.80 8.05
N ARG A 70 2.69 -8.39 8.83
CA ARG A 70 2.79 -8.75 10.25
C ARG A 70 1.69 -8.09 11.06
N ILE A 71 1.44 -6.81 10.80
CA ILE A 71 0.39 -6.03 11.46
C ILE A 71 -0.99 -6.60 11.12
N LEU A 72 -1.25 -6.97 9.86
CA LEU A 72 -2.51 -7.57 9.44
C LEU A 72 -2.79 -8.90 10.13
N LYS A 73 -1.77 -9.77 10.30
CA LYS A 73 -1.93 -11.02 11.06
C LYS A 73 -2.39 -10.75 12.50
N CYS A 74 -1.73 -9.81 13.17
CA CYS A 74 -2.11 -9.38 14.52
C CYS A 74 -3.52 -8.76 14.57
N ILE A 75 -3.88 -7.94 13.57
CA ILE A 75 -5.23 -7.38 13.46
C ILE A 75 -6.28 -8.49 13.30
N VAL A 76 -6.04 -9.47 12.43
CA VAL A 76 -6.95 -10.62 12.24
C VAL A 76 -7.13 -11.39 13.55
N GLU A 77 -6.04 -11.72 14.25
CA GLU A 77 -6.10 -12.41 15.55
C GLU A 77 -6.92 -11.61 16.59
N ALA A 78 -6.69 -10.30 16.68
CA ALA A 78 -7.43 -9.44 17.59
C ALA A 78 -8.93 -9.35 17.25
N LEU A 79 -9.28 -9.31 15.95
CA LEU A 79 -10.66 -9.27 15.49
C LEU A 79 -11.39 -10.61 15.66
N VAL A 80 -10.68 -11.73 15.49
CA VAL A 80 -11.18 -13.08 15.81
C VAL A 80 -11.52 -13.17 17.30
N HIS A 81 -10.62 -12.72 18.17
CA HIS A 81 -10.87 -12.72 19.62
C HIS A 81 -12.08 -11.85 20.01
N ARG A 82 -12.31 -10.75 19.29
CA ARG A 82 -13.45 -9.84 19.49
C ARG A 82 -14.74 -10.28 18.79
N ALA A 83 -14.72 -11.38 18.03
CA ALA A 83 -15.83 -11.85 17.22
C ALA A 83 -16.41 -10.77 16.26
N GLU A 84 -15.53 -10.04 15.57
CA GLU A 84 -15.89 -8.95 14.64
C GLU A 84 -15.81 -9.42 13.17
N PRO A 85 -16.85 -10.08 12.62
CA PRO A 85 -16.78 -10.77 11.31
C PRO A 85 -16.45 -9.82 10.15
N GLN A 86 -17.04 -8.62 10.14
CA GLN A 86 -16.78 -7.64 9.08
C GLN A 86 -15.32 -7.16 9.09
N GLY A 87 -14.76 -6.95 10.27
CA GLY A 87 -13.34 -6.60 10.42
C GLY A 87 -12.44 -7.71 9.89
N ILE A 88 -12.74 -8.97 10.23
CA ILE A 88 -11.96 -10.14 9.77
C ILE A 88 -11.97 -10.21 8.25
N CYS A 89 -13.15 -10.13 7.62
CA CYS A 89 -13.27 -10.15 6.16
C CYS A 89 -12.46 -9.02 5.49
N ASN A 90 -12.56 -7.80 6.02
CA ASN A 90 -11.81 -6.65 5.49
C ASN A 90 -10.30 -6.83 5.64
N ALA A 91 -9.82 -7.32 6.79
CA ALA A 91 -8.41 -7.56 7.04
C ALA A 91 -7.85 -8.66 6.12
N LEU A 92 -8.60 -9.75 5.92
CA LEU A 92 -8.24 -10.82 4.98
C LEU A 92 -8.21 -10.32 3.54
N LEU A 93 -9.15 -9.46 3.14
CA LEU A 93 -9.15 -8.86 1.80
C LEU A 93 -7.89 -8.04 1.55
N ILE A 94 -7.49 -7.21 2.51
CA ILE A 94 -6.25 -6.42 2.40
C ILE A 94 -5.03 -7.34 2.35
N TYR A 95 -4.99 -8.40 3.17
CA TYR A 95 -3.92 -9.40 3.15
C TYR A 95 -3.79 -10.03 1.75
N GLN A 96 -4.91 -10.45 1.15
CA GLN A 96 -4.96 -11.00 -0.20
C GLN A 96 -4.47 -9.99 -1.23
N CYS A 97 -4.89 -8.73 -1.14
CA CYS A 97 -4.43 -7.66 -2.04
C CYS A 97 -2.91 -7.47 -1.97
N LEU A 98 -2.35 -7.47 -0.76
CA LEU A 98 -0.89 -7.37 -0.60
C LEU A 98 -0.19 -8.60 -1.19
N SER A 99 -0.69 -9.81 -0.93
CA SER A 99 -0.13 -11.06 -1.48
C SER A 99 -0.22 -11.13 -3.00
N SER A 100 -1.27 -10.52 -3.57
CA SER A 100 -1.43 -10.38 -5.01
C SER A 100 -0.76 -9.19 -5.63
N GLN A 101 -0.25 -8.29 -4.80
CA GLN A 101 0.32 -7.02 -5.21
C GLN A 101 -0.67 -6.18 -6.04
N CYS A 102 -1.97 -6.39 -5.86
CA CYS A 102 -3.00 -5.73 -6.64
C CYS A 102 -4.28 -5.53 -5.81
N TRP A 103 -5.11 -4.58 -6.21
CA TRP A 103 -6.40 -4.37 -5.56
C TRP A 103 -7.43 -5.49 -5.87
N ASP A 104 -8.33 -5.74 -4.91
CA ASP A 104 -9.41 -6.75 -4.88
C ASP A 104 -10.31 -6.87 -6.13
N ARG A 105 -10.35 -5.86 -7.00
CA ARG A 105 -11.16 -5.81 -8.22
C ARG A 105 -10.38 -5.32 -9.44
N SER A 106 -9.05 -5.41 -9.38
CA SER A 106 -8.24 -5.09 -10.55
C SER A 106 -8.43 -6.17 -11.62
N TYR A 107 -8.51 -5.76 -12.89
CA TYR A 107 -8.49 -6.66 -14.06
C TYR A 107 -7.30 -7.65 -14.01
N LEU A 108 -6.26 -7.33 -13.23
CA LEU A 108 -5.12 -8.19 -12.96
C LEU A 108 -5.49 -9.51 -12.25
N ILE A 109 -6.65 -9.61 -11.58
CA ILE A 109 -7.12 -10.88 -11.02
C ILE A 109 -7.43 -11.88 -12.15
N LEU A 110 -7.91 -11.40 -13.31
CA LEU A 110 -8.15 -12.26 -14.49
C LEU A 110 -6.84 -12.87 -15.04
N THR A 111 -5.72 -12.17 -14.91
CA THR A 111 -4.40 -12.70 -15.33
C THR A 111 -3.89 -13.85 -14.46
N ARG A 112 -4.52 -14.11 -13.30
CA ARG A 112 -4.22 -15.29 -12.48
C ARG A 112 -4.96 -16.54 -12.95
N VAL A 113 -6.16 -16.37 -13.51
CA VAL A 113 -6.96 -17.48 -14.06
C VAL A 113 -6.33 -17.97 -15.36
N ALA A 114 -5.74 -17.08 -16.16
CA ALA A 114 -5.09 -17.42 -17.43
C ALA A 114 -3.75 -18.18 -17.31
N LYS A 115 -3.33 -18.56 -16.08
CA LYS A 115 -2.12 -19.35 -15.82
C LYS A 115 -2.43 -20.73 -15.20
N ILE A 116 -3.67 -21.18 -15.27
CA ILE A 116 -4.10 -22.55 -14.92
C ILE A 116 -4.30 -23.34 -16.21
#